data_AF-A0A1W1V7D2-F1
#
_entry.id   AF-A0A1W1V7D2-F1
#
_cell.length_a   1.000
_cell.length_b   1.000
_cell.length_c   1.000
_cell.angle_alpha   90.00
_cell.angle_beta   90.00
_cell.angle_gamma   90.00
#
_symmetry.space_group_name_H-M   'P 1'
#
loop_
_entity.id
_entity.type
_entity.pdbx_description
1 polymer ?
#
loop_
_entity_poly.entity_id
_entity_poly.type
_entity_poly.pdbx_seq_one_letter_code
_entity_poly.pdbx_strand_id
1 'polypeptide(L)'
;MASVTQSETEVAQKHGAFIDERRADKGLKWPEVARQMELHYGVKVTADYLSKIKRGHNPLAKATLPVREALRKVLGISLEEWHTETGLYTGTPVEPTAPTTPLRPLTDAERRGWVLPEEEPEIEIPDALREAAEMYGHGKNAPLAEKRWLLELADLDFREEPETPEDWLALYVRLSKLIDPK
;
A
#
# COMPACT_ATOMS: atom_id res chain seq x y z
N MET A 1 11.17 12.35 -45.18
CA MET A 1 11.34 12.26 -43.72
C MET A 1 10.23 11.38 -43.13
N ALA A 2 10.31 10.05 -43.26
CA ALA A 2 9.20 9.13 -42.93
C ALA A 2 9.64 7.88 -42.12
N SER A 3 10.76 7.95 -41.40
CA SER A 3 11.40 6.74 -40.84
C SER A 3 11.35 6.64 -39.30
N VAL A 4 10.77 7.61 -38.59
CA VAL A 4 10.73 7.59 -37.11
C VAL A 4 9.45 6.93 -36.57
N THR A 5 8.32 7.02 -37.28
CA THR A 5 7.04 6.45 -36.85
C THR A 5 6.90 4.95 -37.12
N GLN A 6 7.59 4.42 -38.14
CA GLN A 6 7.62 2.97 -38.40
C GLN A 6 8.36 2.22 -37.29
N SER A 7 9.52 2.73 -36.85
CA SER A 7 10.29 2.10 -35.77
C SER A 7 9.55 2.10 -34.43
N GLU A 8 8.83 3.16 -34.09
CA GLU A 8 8.04 3.20 -32.84
C GLU A 8 6.88 2.19 -32.85
N THR A 9 6.25 1.99 -34.02
CA THR A 9 5.14 1.04 -34.16
C THR A 9 5.65 -0.40 -34.08
N GLU A 10 6.78 -0.70 -34.72
CA GLU A 10 7.43 -2.02 -34.65
C GLU A 10 7.87 -2.36 -33.23
N VAL A 11 8.47 -1.40 -32.50
CA VAL A 11 8.84 -1.56 -31.10
C VAL A 11 7.60 -1.77 -30.21
N ALA A 12 6.53 -1.00 -30.44
CA ALA A 12 5.28 -1.18 -29.71
C ALA A 12 4.63 -2.55 -29.95
N GLN A 13 4.69 -3.06 -31.19
CA GLN A 13 4.22 -4.40 -31.53
C GLN A 13 5.09 -5.49 -30.91
N LYS A 14 6.42 -5.34 -30.91
CA LYS A 14 7.35 -6.27 -30.24
C LYS A 14 7.02 -6.38 -28.75
N HIS A 15 6.85 -5.24 -28.07
CA HIS A 15 6.46 -5.23 -26.65
C HIS A 15 5.09 -5.88 -26.44
N GLY A 16 4.13 -5.59 -27.32
CA GLY A 16 2.79 -6.18 -27.29
C GLY A 16 2.78 -7.70 -27.48
N ALA A 17 3.66 -8.23 -28.33
CA ALA A 17 3.83 -9.66 -28.55
C ALA A 17 4.46 -10.34 -27.32
N PHE A 18 5.53 -9.76 -26.77
CA PHE A 18 6.20 -10.26 -25.58
C PHE A 18 5.24 -10.44 -24.39
N ILE A 19 4.41 -9.43 -24.09
CA ILE A 19 3.44 -9.54 -22.99
C ILE A 19 2.30 -10.54 -23.29
N ASP A 20 1.95 -10.75 -24.56
CA ASP A 20 0.90 -11.69 -24.95
C ASP A 20 1.37 -13.14 -24.85
N GLU A 21 2.63 -13.41 -25.19
CA GLU A 21 3.29 -14.70 -24.98
C GLU A 21 3.33 -15.05 -23.49
N ARG A 22 3.85 -14.14 -22.65
CA ARG A 22 3.90 -14.33 -21.20
C ARG A 22 2.52 -14.53 -20.56
N ARG A 23 1.51 -13.82 -21.06
CA ARG A 23 0.11 -14.05 -20.68
C ARG A 23 -0.36 -15.44 -21.07
N ALA A 24 -0.05 -15.88 -22.29
CA ALA A 24 -0.46 -17.18 -22.82
C ALA A 24 0.20 -18.34 -22.05
N ASP A 25 1.47 -18.22 -21.69
CA ASP A 25 2.20 -19.18 -20.86
C ASP A 25 1.51 -19.43 -19.51
N LYS A 26 0.94 -18.37 -18.93
CA LYS A 26 0.16 -18.45 -17.68
C LYS A 26 -1.30 -18.89 -17.87
N GLY A 27 -1.76 -19.09 -19.11
CA GLY A 27 -3.16 -19.40 -19.39
C GLY A 27 -4.15 -18.30 -19.01
N LEU A 28 -3.68 -17.06 -18.80
CA LEU A 28 -4.51 -15.95 -18.34
C LEU A 28 -5.23 -15.29 -19.51
N LYS A 29 -6.46 -14.81 -19.31
CA LYS A 29 -7.15 -13.95 -20.30
C LYS A 29 -6.91 -12.48 -19.95
N TRP A 30 -6.96 -11.56 -20.92
CA TRP A 30 -6.78 -10.13 -20.66
C TRP A 30 -7.71 -9.54 -19.59
N PRO A 31 -9.00 -9.93 -19.50
CA PRO A 31 -9.87 -9.51 -18.40
C PRO A 31 -9.36 -9.98 -17.03
N GLU A 32 -8.76 -11.17 -16.96
CA GLU A 32 -8.20 -11.71 -15.72
C GLU A 32 -6.91 -10.98 -15.33
N VAL A 33 -6.06 -10.63 -16.30
CA VAL A 33 -4.89 -9.78 -16.06
C VAL A 33 -5.32 -8.43 -15.50
N ALA A 34 -6.30 -7.77 -16.12
CA ALA A 34 -6.84 -6.50 -15.63
C ALA A 34 -7.41 -6.63 -14.21
N ARG A 35 -8.16 -7.70 -13.93
CA ARG A 35 -8.71 -8.00 -12.60
C ARG A 35 -7.59 -8.19 -11.56
N GLN A 36 -6.53 -8.92 -11.90
CA GLN A 36 -5.40 -9.14 -11.00
C GLN A 36 -4.58 -7.86 -10.77
N MET A 37 -4.45 -6.99 -11.78
CA MET A 37 -3.82 -5.68 -11.63
C MET A 37 -4.60 -4.77 -10.66
N GLU A 38 -5.93 -4.78 -10.72
CA GLU A 38 -6.78 -4.04 -9.79
C GLU A 38 -6.75 -4.66 -8.38
N LEU A 39 -6.89 -6.00 -8.29
CA LEU A 39 -7.00 -6.71 -7.01
C LEU A 39 -5.72 -6.69 -6.18
N HIS A 40 -4.55 -6.89 -6.81
CA HIS A 40 -3.29 -7.05 -6.09
C HIS A 40 -2.43 -5.79 -6.05
N TYR A 41 -2.67 -4.85 -6.96
CA TYR A 41 -1.82 -3.67 -7.13
C TYR A 41 -2.60 -2.35 -7.17
N GLY A 42 -3.93 -2.39 -7.03
CA GLY A 42 -4.77 -1.19 -7.07
C GLY A 42 -4.79 -0.47 -8.42
N VAL A 43 -4.25 -1.10 -9.48
CA VAL A 43 -4.11 -0.47 -10.79
C VAL A 43 -5.30 -0.82 -11.66
N LYS A 44 -6.23 0.13 -11.79
CA LYS A 44 -7.41 -0.03 -12.62
C LYS A 44 -7.08 0.19 -14.10
N VAL A 45 -7.13 -0.90 -14.87
CA VAL A 45 -7.00 -0.89 -16.34
C VAL A 45 -8.11 -1.73 -16.97
N THR A 46 -8.48 -1.42 -18.20
CA THR A 46 -9.48 -2.21 -18.93
C THR A 46 -8.81 -3.29 -19.79
N ALA A 47 -9.52 -4.40 -20.04
CA ALA A 47 -9.04 -5.43 -20.97
C ALA A 47 -8.84 -4.89 -22.39
N ASP A 48 -9.64 -3.89 -22.80
CA ASP A 48 -9.49 -3.19 -24.08
C ASP A 48 -8.18 -2.39 -24.14
N TYR A 49 -7.80 -1.71 -23.05
CA TYR A 49 -6.53 -1.00 -22.95
C TYR A 49 -5.35 -1.97 -23.11
N LEU A 50 -5.36 -3.11 -22.42
CA LEU A 50 -4.33 -4.14 -22.57
C LEU A 50 -4.31 -4.76 -23.98
N SER A 51 -5.48 -4.94 -24.59
CA SER A 51 -5.60 -5.40 -25.99
C SER A 51 -5.01 -4.39 -26.99
N LYS A 52 -5.11 -3.09 -26.72
CA LYS A 52 -4.47 -2.03 -27.51
C LYS A 52 -2.96 -2.02 -27.34
N ILE A 53 -2.45 -2.33 -26.14
CA ILE A 53 -1.00 -2.53 -25.94
C ILE A 53 -0.51 -3.72 -26.74
N LYS A 54 -1.18 -4.87 -26.65
CA LYS A 54 -0.86 -6.06 -27.45
C LYS A 54 -0.74 -5.75 -28.94
N ARG A 55 -1.69 -4.99 -29.48
CA ARG A 55 -1.73 -4.65 -30.92
C ARG A 55 -0.73 -3.56 -31.32
N GLY A 56 0.01 -2.98 -30.37
CA GLY A 56 0.89 -1.84 -30.60
C GLY A 56 0.16 -0.51 -30.85
N HIS A 57 -1.18 -0.49 -30.73
CA HIS A 57 -1.98 0.74 -30.90
C HIS A 57 -1.77 1.72 -29.75
N ASN A 58 -1.48 1.21 -28.56
CA ASN A 58 -1.04 2.01 -27.43
C ASN A 58 0.32 1.51 -26.95
N PRO A 59 1.42 2.19 -27.29
CA PRO A 59 2.76 1.74 -26.92
C PRO A 59 2.89 1.53 -25.40
N LEU A 60 3.51 0.42 -25.01
CA LEU A 60 3.78 0.14 -23.59
C LEU A 60 4.61 1.26 -22.92
N ALA A 61 5.45 1.94 -23.70
CA ALA A 61 6.23 3.12 -23.29
C ALA A 61 5.38 4.35 -22.93
N LYS A 62 4.08 4.39 -23.29
CA LYS A 62 3.15 5.45 -22.87
C LYS A 62 2.34 5.06 -21.64
N ALA A 63 2.35 3.78 -21.26
CA ALA A 63 1.72 3.35 -20.02
C ALA A 63 2.41 3.99 -18.82
N THR A 64 1.64 4.29 -17.78
CA THR A 64 2.16 4.84 -16.52
C THR A 64 3.06 3.82 -15.81
N LEU A 65 3.98 4.29 -14.97
CA LEU A 65 4.89 3.40 -14.22
C LEU A 65 4.14 2.36 -13.38
N PRO A 66 3.05 2.69 -12.66
CA PRO A 66 2.25 1.69 -11.95
C PRO A 66 1.64 0.63 -12.87
N VAL A 67 1.18 1.00 -14.06
CA VAL A 67 0.63 0.05 -15.04
C VAL A 67 1.70 -0.93 -15.54
N ARG A 68 2.91 -0.45 -15.82
CA ARG A 68 4.01 -1.32 -16.26
C ARG A 68 4.43 -2.28 -15.15
N GLU A 69 4.56 -1.80 -13.92
CA GLU A 69 4.97 -2.61 -12.78
C GLU A 69 3.91 -3.65 -12.40
N ALA A 70 2.63 -3.26 -12.35
CA ALA A 70 1.54 -4.18 -12.08
C ALA A 70 1.43 -5.24 -13.20
N LEU A 71 1.57 -4.85 -14.47
CA LEU A 71 1.56 -5.79 -15.59
C LEU A 71 2.73 -6.79 -15.52
N ARG A 72 3.95 -6.30 -15.23
CA ARG A 72 5.14 -7.13 -15.04
C ARG A 72 4.92 -8.17 -13.93
N LYS A 73 4.45 -7.73 -12.76
CA LYS A 73 4.21 -8.60 -11.60
C LYS A 73 3.11 -9.63 -11.86
N VAL A 74 1.98 -9.23 -12.44
CA VAL A 74 0.89 -10.16 -12.82
C VAL A 74 1.39 -11.22 -13.82
N LEU A 75 2.17 -10.80 -14.81
CA LEU A 75 2.75 -11.72 -15.78
C LEU A 75 3.95 -12.52 -15.22
N GLY A 76 4.40 -12.24 -13.99
CA GLY A 76 5.51 -12.95 -13.34
C GLY A 76 6.86 -12.73 -14.02
N ILE A 77 7.02 -11.62 -14.73
CA ILE A 77 8.24 -11.28 -15.46
C ILE A 77 9.23 -10.68 -14.45
N SER A 78 10.48 -11.13 -14.46
CA SER A 78 11.49 -10.55 -13.58
C SER A 78 11.82 -9.11 -14.00
N LEU A 79 12.39 -8.30 -13.10
CA LEU A 79 12.79 -6.94 -13.45
C LEU A 79 13.86 -6.94 -14.56
N GLU A 80 14.85 -7.82 -14.46
CA GLU A 80 15.93 -7.96 -15.45
C GLU A 80 15.42 -8.39 -16.82
N GLU A 81 14.52 -9.37 -16.85
CA GLU A 81 13.91 -9.85 -18.09
C GLU A 81 13.06 -8.76 -18.75
N TRP A 82 12.26 -8.05 -17.95
CA TRP A 82 11.47 -6.92 -18.43
C TRP A 82 12.35 -5.83 -19.05
N HIS A 83 13.44 -5.47 -18.38
CA HIS A 83 14.38 -4.48 -18.87
C HIS A 83 15.11 -4.94 -20.14
N THR A 84 15.47 -6.22 -20.22
CA THR A 84 16.14 -6.80 -21.39
C THR A 84 15.23 -6.78 -22.62
N GLU A 85 13.97 -7.17 -22.45
CA GLU A 85 13.05 -7.32 -23.58
C GLU A 85 12.42 -6.00 -24.03
N THR A 86 12.10 -5.11 -23.08
CA THR A 86 11.36 -3.87 -23.36
C THR A 86 12.23 -2.62 -23.28
N GLY A 87 13.36 -2.65 -22.58
CA GLY A 87 14.15 -1.45 -22.27
C GLY A 87 13.43 -0.44 -21.38
N LEU A 88 12.22 -0.74 -20.88
CA LEU A 88 11.38 0.22 -20.17
C LEU A 88 11.59 0.12 -18.66
N TYR A 89 11.74 1.28 -18.03
CA TYR A 89 11.70 1.39 -16.58
C TYR A 89 10.29 1.08 -16.04
N THR A 90 10.27 0.32 -14.95
CA THR A 90 9.11 0.11 -14.07
C THR A 90 9.42 0.79 -12.75
N GLY A 91 8.44 1.50 -12.15
CA GLY A 91 8.68 2.20 -10.89
C GLY A 91 9.12 1.24 -9.79
N THR A 92 9.87 1.75 -8.81
CA THR A 92 10.23 1.00 -7.60
C THR A 92 8.99 0.41 -6.94
N PRO A 93 9.11 -0.77 -6.30
CA PRO A 93 7.97 -1.47 -5.73
C PRO A 93 7.33 -0.58 -4.67
N VAL A 94 6.05 -0.25 -4.83
CA VAL A 94 5.17 -0.20 -3.67
C VAL A 94 5.20 -1.62 -3.12
N GLU A 95 5.92 -1.81 -2.01
CA GLU A 95 5.82 -3.02 -1.20
C GLU A 95 4.34 -3.28 -0.89
N PRO A 96 3.92 -4.55 -0.86
CA PRO A 96 2.59 -4.90 -0.41
C PRO A 96 2.53 -4.62 1.10
N THR A 97 2.18 -3.38 1.47
CA THR A 97 1.64 -3.11 2.81
C THR A 97 0.40 -3.99 2.99
N ALA A 98 0.35 -4.65 4.14
CA ALA A 98 -0.50 -5.79 4.47
C ALA A 98 -2.03 -5.47 4.49
N PRO A 99 -2.84 -6.43 4.96
CA PRO A 99 -3.95 -7.00 4.20
C PRO A 99 -5.07 -6.00 3.88
N THR A 100 -5.48 -5.99 2.62
CA THR A 100 -6.69 -5.31 2.14
C THR A 100 -7.92 -5.80 2.92
N THR A 101 -8.39 -4.96 3.83
CA THR A 101 -9.76 -4.98 4.36
C THR A 101 -10.73 -5.17 3.18
N PRO A 102 -11.68 -6.12 3.25
CA PRO A 102 -12.61 -6.35 2.14
C PRO A 102 -13.36 -5.06 1.82
N LEU A 103 -13.29 -4.63 0.54
CA LEU A 103 -13.97 -3.46 -0.01
C LEU A 103 -15.46 -3.49 0.36
N ARG A 104 -15.81 -2.78 1.44
CA ARG A 104 -17.21 -2.55 1.79
C ARG A 104 -17.82 -1.64 0.71
N PRO A 105 -19.08 -1.88 0.30
CA PRO A 105 -19.76 -0.97 -0.59
C PRO A 105 -19.83 0.43 0.05
N LEU A 106 -19.50 1.46 -0.75
CA LEU A 106 -19.59 2.87 -0.36
C LEU A 106 -20.98 3.18 0.22
N THR A 107 -20.99 3.74 1.43
CA THR A 107 -22.19 4.20 2.12
C THR A 107 -22.81 5.40 1.38
N ASP A 108 -24.09 5.68 1.64
CA ASP A 108 -24.81 6.81 1.03
C ASP A 108 -24.18 8.17 1.42
N ALA A 109 -23.48 8.24 2.55
CA ALA A 109 -22.80 9.43 3.05
C ALA A 109 -21.57 9.80 2.20
N GLU A 110 -20.70 8.82 1.91
CA GLU A 110 -19.51 8.99 1.07
C GLU A 110 -19.89 9.41 -0.36
N ARG A 111 -21.02 8.93 -0.89
CA ARG A 111 -21.56 9.34 -2.21
C ARG A 111 -22.04 10.79 -2.27
N ARG A 112 -22.39 11.39 -1.14
CA ARG A 112 -22.88 12.78 -1.06
C ARG A 112 -21.78 13.79 -0.74
N GLY A 113 -20.51 13.37 -0.78
CA GLY A 113 -19.36 14.25 -0.55
C GLY A 113 -19.09 14.57 0.91
N TRP A 114 -19.69 13.82 1.84
CA TRP A 114 -19.33 13.89 3.25
C TRP A 114 -18.11 13.00 3.46
N VAL A 115 -16.94 13.63 3.61
CA VAL A 115 -15.71 12.94 4.01
C VAL A 115 -15.92 12.48 5.45
N LEU A 116 -16.00 11.17 5.66
CA LEU A 116 -15.82 10.61 7.00
C LEU A 116 -14.45 11.10 7.48
N PRO A 117 -14.30 11.62 8.72
CA PRO A 117 -12.97 11.86 9.27
C PRO A 117 -12.17 10.57 9.10
N GLU A 118 -10.97 10.69 8.52
CA GLU A 118 -10.02 9.59 8.42
C GLU A 118 -9.97 8.91 9.79
N GLU A 119 -10.12 7.58 9.80
CA GLU A 119 -10.07 6.78 11.03
C GLU A 119 -8.88 7.29 11.85
N GLU A 120 -9.16 7.75 13.07
CA GLU A 120 -8.14 8.31 13.96
C GLU A 120 -6.92 7.38 13.94
N PRO A 121 -5.71 7.91 13.68
CA PRO A 121 -4.53 7.07 13.55
C PRO A 121 -4.48 6.14 14.75
N GLU A 122 -4.42 4.83 14.49
CA GLU A 122 -4.40 3.82 15.53
C GLU A 122 -3.10 4.03 16.31
N ILE A 123 -3.18 4.73 17.46
CA ILE A 123 -2.01 5.12 18.25
C ILE A 123 -1.26 3.83 18.62
N GLU A 124 -0.10 3.64 18.02
CA GLU A 124 0.75 2.48 18.29
C GLU A 124 1.35 2.63 19.70
N ILE A 125 0.89 1.79 20.63
CA ILE A 125 1.37 1.81 22.02
C ILE A 125 2.82 1.33 22.04
N PRO A 126 3.79 2.17 22.47
CA PRO A 126 5.21 1.80 22.53
C PRO A 126 5.45 0.55 23.37
N ASP A 127 6.39 -0.30 22.95
CA ASP A 127 6.69 -1.55 23.65
C ASP A 127 7.16 -1.30 25.10
N ALA A 128 7.96 -0.26 25.34
CA ALA A 128 8.38 0.14 26.69
C ALA A 128 7.21 0.55 27.60
N LEU A 129 6.15 1.13 27.04
CA LEU A 129 4.92 1.48 27.77
C LEU A 129 4.09 0.22 28.07
N ARG A 130 4.03 -0.72 27.13
CA ARG A 130 3.40 -2.03 27.34
C ARG A 130 4.11 -2.81 28.45
N GLU A 131 5.43 -2.83 28.43
CA GLU A 131 6.26 -3.43 29.48
C GLU A 131 6.05 -2.74 30.83
N ALA A 132 5.92 -1.41 30.88
CA ALA A 132 5.61 -0.68 32.12
C ALA A 132 4.23 -1.07 32.69
N ALA A 133 3.23 -1.25 31.83
CA ALA A 133 1.92 -1.72 32.24
C ALA A 133 1.92 -3.16 32.75
N GLU A 134 2.70 -4.05 32.14
CA GLU A 134 2.84 -5.42 32.61
C GLU A 134 3.60 -5.50 33.96
N MET A 135 4.69 -4.74 34.10
CA MET A 135 5.53 -4.76 35.29
C MET A 135 4.95 -3.99 36.47
N TYR A 136 4.27 -2.87 36.22
CA TYR A 136 3.84 -1.94 37.26
C TYR A 136 2.34 -1.70 37.31
N GLY A 137 1.55 -2.21 36.37
CA GLY A 137 0.09 -2.04 36.27
C GLY A 137 -0.71 -2.86 37.29
N HIS A 138 -0.24 -2.95 38.53
CA HIS A 138 -0.89 -3.67 39.61
C HIS A 138 -0.96 -2.84 40.90
N GLY A 139 -1.92 -3.15 41.77
CA GLY A 139 -2.09 -2.47 43.06
C GLY A 139 -2.45 -0.99 42.87
N LYS A 140 -1.65 -0.08 43.45
CA LYS A 140 -1.89 1.37 43.40
C LYS A 140 -1.76 1.98 41.99
N ASN A 141 -1.16 1.25 41.06
CA ASN A 141 -0.95 1.65 39.67
C ASN A 141 -1.79 0.79 38.70
N ALA A 142 -2.81 0.07 39.19
CA ALA A 142 -3.69 -0.73 38.35
C ALA A 142 -4.24 0.01 37.11
N PRO A 143 -4.56 1.33 37.16
CA PRO A 143 -5.01 2.04 35.98
C PRO A 143 -3.98 2.14 34.85
N LEU A 144 -2.69 2.01 35.13
CA LEU A 144 -1.63 1.97 34.10
C LEU A 144 -1.77 0.79 33.13
N ALA A 145 -2.36 -0.33 33.59
CA ALA A 145 -2.66 -1.48 32.71
C ALA A 145 -3.94 -1.29 31.88
N GLU A 146 -4.69 -0.21 32.09
CA GLU A 146 -5.94 0.02 31.37
C GLU A 146 -5.67 0.64 30.00
N LYS A 147 -6.41 0.17 28.99
CA LYS A 147 -6.28 0.63 27.61
C LYS A 147 -6.40 2.16 27.48
N ARG A 148 -7.27 2.80 28.27
CA ARG A 148 -7.43 4.28 28.27
C ARG A 148 -6.15 5.01 28.63
N TRP A 149 -5.41 4.51 29.63
CA TRP A 149 -4.16 5.11 30.07
C TRP A 149 -3.02 4.83 29.10
N LEU A 150 -3.00 3.65 28.47
CA LEU A 150 -2.02 3.31 27.44
C LEU A 150 -2.16 4.21 26.20
N LEU A 151 -3.39 4.46 25.75
CA LEU A 151 -3.64 5.34 24.61
C LEU A 151 -3.32 6.80 24.96
N GLU A 152 -3.77 7.27 26.13
CA GLU A 152 -3.49 8.64 26.57
C GLU A 152 -1.98 8.89 26.68
N LEU A 153 -1.23 7.95 27.28
CA LEU A 153 0.22 8.09 27.42
C LEU A 153 0.94 8.01 26.07
N ALA A 154 0.46 7.19 25.14
CA ALA A 154 1.04 7.06 23.81
C ALA A 154 0.71 8.26 22.88
N ASP A 155 -0.38 8.99 23.14
CA ASP A 155 -0.77 10.19 22.37
C ASP A 155 -0.05 11.48 22.81
N LEU A 156 0.65 11.45 23.94
CA LEU A 156 1.34 12.64 24.46
C LEU A 156 2.49 13.06 23.54
N ASP A 157 2.54 14.36 23.23
CA ASP A 157 3.65 14.97 22.50
C ASP A 157 4.87 15.12 23.42
N PHE A 158 5.86 14.24 23.23
CA PHE A 158 7.09 14.25 24.00
C PHE A 158 8.18 15.03 23.27
N ARG A 159 8.81 15.96 23.99
CA ARG A 159 10.04 16.60 23.52
C ARG A 159 11.23 15.62 23.49
N GLU A 160 11.21 14.63 24.38
CA GLU A 160 12.17 13.53 24.48
C GLU A 160 11.36 12.29 24.87
N GLU A 161 11.31 11.31 23.96
CA GLU A 161 10.46 10.13 24.13
C GLU A 161 10.96 9.25 25.29
N PRO A 162 10.06 8.72 26.13
CA PRO A 162 10.46 7.82 27.20
C PRO A 162 10.85 6.46 26.60
N GLU A 163 12.12 6.10 26.71
CA GLU A 163 12.63 4.85 26.15
C GLU A 163 12.54 3.67 27.13
N THR A 164 12.39 3.93 28.44
CA THR A 164 12.39 2.88 29.48
C THR A 164 11.04 2.72 30.18
N PRO A 165 10.70 1.51 30.64
CA PRO A 165 9.48 1.27 31.42
C PRO A 165 9.38 2.12 32.70
N GLU A 166 10.51 2.42 33.34
CA GLU A 166 10.60 3.28 34.51
C GLU A 166 10.25 4.74 34.20
N ASP A 167 10.65 5.25 33.03
CA ASP A 167 10.31 6.61 32.59
C ASP A 167 8.80 6.75 32.33
N TRP A 168 8.19 5.74 31.71
CA TRP A 168 6.74 5.65 31.52
C TRP A 168 5.97 5.59 32.84
N LEU A 169 6.46 4.84 33.83
CA LEU A 169 5.88 4.81 35.16
C LEU A 169 5.95 6.19 35.84
N ALA A 170 7.10 6.87 35.75
CA ALA A 170 7.29 8.19 36.35
C ALA A 170 6.32 9.22 35.73
N LEU A 171 6.11 9.14 34.42
CA LEU A 171 5.12 9.95 33.70
C LEU A 171 3.70 9.64 34.13
N TYR A 172 3.31 8.36 34.18
CA TYR A 172 1.99 7.95 34.67
C TYR A 172 1.70 8.47 36.08
N VAL A 173 2.65 8.34 37.02
CA VAL A 173 2.46 8.83 38.41
C VAL A 173 2.30 10.35 38.47
N ARG A 174 2.91 11.07 37.53
CA ARG A 174 2.76 12.53 37.40
C ARG A 174 1.40 12.89 36.77
N LEU A 175 1.02 12.23 35.68
CA LEU A 175 -0.22 12.50 34.95
C LEU A 175 -1.47 12.03 35.70
N SER A 176 -1.45 10.88 36.35
CA SER A 176 -2.59 10.36 37.16
C SER A 176 -3.00 11.26 38.33
N LYS A 177 -2.14 12.22 38.71
CA LYS A 177 -2.48 13.27 39.70
C LYS A 177 -3.15 14.49 39.08
N LEU A 178 -3.01 14.67 37.77
CA LEU A 178 -3.44 15.85 37.02
C LEU A 178 -4.69 15.58 36.19
N ILE A 179 -4.78 14.38 35.62
CA ILE A 179 -5.86 13.94 34.75
C ILE A 179 -6.29 12.52 35.11
N ASP A 180 -7.57 12.23 34.90
CA ASP A 180 -8.12 10.88 34.87
C ASP A 180 -8.86 10.73 33.54
N PRO A 181 -8.26 10.05 32.54
CA PRO A 181 -8.89 9.85 31.24
C PRO A 181 -10.15 9.00 31.42
N LYS A 182 -11.23 9.36 30.72
CA LYS A 182 -12.55 8.70 30.84
C LYS A 182 -12.73 7.57 29.84
#